data_AF-A0A5D0MIT6-F1
#
_entry.id   AF-A0A5D0MIT6-F1
#
_cell.length_a   1.000
_cell.length_b   1.000
_cell.length_c   1.000
_cell.angle_alpha   90.00
_cell.angle_beta   90.00
_cell.angle_gamma   90.00
#
_symmetry.space_group_name_H-M   'P 1'
#
loop_
_entity.id
_entity.type
_entity.pdbx_description
1 polymer ?
#
loop_
_entity_poly.entity_id
_entity_poly.type
_entity_poly.pdbx_seq_one_letter_code
_entity_poly.pdbx_strand_id
1 'polypeptide(L)'
;MNDFLQSKEYKRCVFLCSRRAMLENELLLRKFALEYVPEHYTIDEVIELNIFLNDIFDNDLFDVIMGKKKASEFKDQYNEKFLHDIEKFAYNVYYAK
;
A
#
# COMPACT_ATOMS: atom_id res chain seq x y z
N MET A 1 4.24 -20.36 -14.53
CA MET A 1 4.17 -19.75 -13.19
C MET A 1 4.40 -18.27 -13.39
N ASN A 2 3.56 -17.38 -12.85
CA ASN A 2 3.66 -15.95 -13.15
C ASN A 2 4.94 -15.38 -12.50
N ASP A 3 5.96 -15.06 -13.30
CA ASP A 3 7.29 -14.66 -12.82
C ASP A 3 7.23 -13.48 -11.84
N PHE A 4 6.23 -12.60 -12.00
CA PHE A 4 5.95 -11.49 -11.10
C PHE A 4 5.78 -11.93 -9.64
N LEU A 5 4.90 -12.90 -9.38
CA LEU A 5 4.57 -13.37 -8.02
C LEU A 5 5.74 -14.10 -7.35
N GLN A 6 6.68 -14.58 -8.16
CA GLN A 6 7.87 -15.27 -7.66
C GLN A 6 9.06 -14.34 -7.43
N SER A 7 9.00 -13.10 -7.92
CA SER A 7 10.03 -12.09 -7.74
C SER A 7 10.32 -11.80 -6.27
N LYS A 8 11.57 -11.42 -5.98
CA LYS A 8 11.98 -11.06 -4.61
C LYS A 8 11.35 -9.73 -4.18
N GLU A 9 11.11 -8.85 -5.14
CA GLU A 9 10.51 -7.53 -5.00
C GLU A 9 9.07 -7.65 -4.52
N TYR A 10 8.27 -8.49 -5.18
CA TYR A 10 6.88 -8.74 -4.78
C TYR A 10 6.79 -9.42 -3.41
N LYS A 11 7.62 -10.44 -3.16
CA LYS A 11 7.67 -11.12 -1.85
C LYS A 11 8.04 -10.14 -0.73
N ARG A 12 8.97 -9.22 -0.98
CA ARG A 12 9.32 -8.14 -0.05
C ARG A 12 8.15 -7.18 0.17
N CYS A 13 7.42 -6.82 -0.88
CA CYS A 13 6.24 -5.97 -0.78
C CYS A 13 5.17 -6.58 0.13
N VAL A 14 4.82 -7.85 -0.09
CA VAL A 14 3.88 -8.58 0.78
C VAL A 14 4.35 -8.59 2.23
N PHE A 15 5.66 -8.83 2.46
CA PHE A 15 6.23 -8.79 3.81
C PHE A 15 6.13 -7.41 4.46
N LEU A 16 6.49 -6.33 3.76
CA LEU A 16 6.42 -4.96 4.30
C LEU A 16 4.97 -4.53 4.58
N CYS A 17 4.03 -4.90 3.71
CA CYS A 17 2.61 -4.68 3.94
C CYS A 17 2.08 -5.45 5.16
N SER A 18 2.62 -6.64 5.43
CA SER A 18 2.23 -7.49 6.56
C SER A 18 2.98 -7.16 7.86
N ARG A 19 3.95 -6.24 7.84
CA ARG A 19 4.76 -5.87 9.00
C ARG A 19 4.48 -4.43 9.40
N ARG A 20 3.27 -4.18 9.90
CA ARG A 20 2.81 -2.87 10.38
C ARG A 20 2.59 -2.91 11.88
N ALA A 21 2.77 -1.76 12.55
CA ALA A 21 2.56 -1.64 13.99
C ALA A 21 1.06 -1.59 14.36
N MET A 22 0.22 -1.16 13.41
CA MET A 22 -1.24 -1.10 13.57
C MET A 22 -1.92 -2.22 12.79
N LEU A 23 -2.87 -2.89 13.45
CA LEU A 23 -3.58 -4.03 12.88
C LEU A 23 -4.40 -3.65 11.65
N GLU A 24 -5.08 -2.49 11.69
CA GLU A 24 -5.89 -1.99 10.59
C GLU A 24 -5.06 -1.75 9.33
N ASN A 25 -3.86 -1.17 9.50
CA ASN A 25 -2.91 -0.97 8.40
C ASN A 25 -2.44 -2.31 7.84
N GLU A 26 -2.08 -3.27 8.71
CA GLU A 26 -1.64 -4.60 8.29
C GLU A 26 -2.72 -5.32 7.47
N LEU A 27 -3.94 -5.37 8.00
CA LEU A 27 -5.05 -6.09 7.39
C LEU A 27 -5.38 -5.52 6.00
N LEU A 28 -5.45 -4.19 5.87
CA LEU A 28 -5.71 -3.57 4.58
C LEU A 28 -4.53 -3.75 3.62
N LEU A 29 -3.30 -3.41 4.04
CA LEU A 29 -2.15 -3.42 3.13
C LEU A 29 -1.79 -4.83 2.68
N ARG A 30 -1.97 -5.83 3.54
CA ARG A 30 -1.79 -7.23 3.13
C ARG A 30 -2.78 -7.60 2.04
N LYS A 31 -4.04 -7.18 2.15
CA LYS A 31 -5.06 -7.39 1.10
C LYS A 31 -4.70 -6.64 -0.18
N PHE A 32 -4.29 -5.38 -0.06
CA PHE A 32 -3.80 -4.55 -1.17
C PHE A 32 -2.64 -5.22 -1.91
N ALA A 33 -1.65 -5.74 -1.18
CA ALA A 33 -0.49 -6.40 -1.77
C ALA A 33 -0.86 -7.70 -2.50
N LEU A 34 -1.87 -8.44 -2.03
CA LEU A 34 -2.25 -9.72 -2.61
C LEU A 34 -3.23 -9.59 -3.77
N GLU A 35 -4.10 -8.57 -3.75
CA GLU A 35 -5.19 -8.41 -4.72
C GLU A 35 -4.91 -7.29 -5.73
N TYR A 36 -4.45 -6.11 -5.28
CA TYR A 36 -4.30 -4.95 -6.16
C TYR A 36 -2.96 -4.94 -6.88
N VAL A 37 -1.86 -5.10 -6.14
CA VAL A 37 -0.48 -4.96 -6.67
C VAL A 37 -0.21 -5.89 -7.87
N PRO A 38 -0.56 -7.19 -7.87
CA PRO A 38 -0.26 -8.07 -9.01
C PRO A 38 -0.99 -7.73 -10.30
N GLU A 39 -2.13 -7.04 -10.20
CA GLU A 39 -2.96 -6.69 -11.34
C GLU A 39 -2.61 -5.31 -11.90
N HIS A 40 -2.06 -4.42 -11.07
CA HIS A 40 -1.93 -3.01 -11.41
C HIS A 40 -0.48 -2.55 -11.56
N TYR A 41 0.49 -3.24 -10.93
CA TYR A 41 1.87 -2.75 -10.85
C TYR A 41 2.84 -3.62 -11.65
N THR A 42 3.82 -2.96 -12.24
CA THR A 42 5.05 -3.55 -12.78
C THR A 42 6.05 -3.82 -11.66
N ILE A 43 7.09 -4.60 -11.94
CA ILE A 43 8.15 -4.87 -10.97
C ILE A 43 8.88 -3.59 -10.54
N ASP A 44 9.11 -2.66 -11.46
CA ASP A 44 9.76 -1.39 -11.15
C ASP A 44 8.90 -0.56 -10.18
N GLU A 45 7.58 -0.54 -10.38
CA GLU A 45 6.65 0.11 -9.45
C GLU A 45 6.60 -0.59 -8.09
N VAL A 46 6.79 -1.91 -8.03
CA VAL A 46 6.91 -2.64 -6.76
C VAL A 46 8.20 -2.28 -6.02
N ILE A 47 9.30 -2.03 -6.73
CA ILE A 47 10.55 -1.55 -6.12
C ILE A 47 10.32 -0.19 -5.46
N GLU A 48 9.69 0.74 -6.18
CA GLU A 48 9.34 2.07 -5.65
C GLU A 48 8.34 2.00 -4.50
N LEU A 49 7.34 1.11 -4.59
CA LEU A 49 6.41 0.84 -3.50
C LEU A 49 7.15 0.33 -2.26
N ASN A 50 8.10 -0.58 -2.42
CA ASN A 50 8.91 -1.09 -1.31
C ASN A 50 9.68 0.02 -0.58
N ILE A 51 10.19 1.02 -1.30
CA ILE A 51 10.85 2.20 -0.72
C ILE A 51 9.83 2.99 0.09
N PHE A 52 8.73 3.40 -0.54
CA PHE A 52 7.62 4.10 0.11
C PHE A 52 7.14 3.40 1.39
N LEU A 53 6.98 2.08 1.36
CA LEU A 53 6.48 1.30 2.50
C LEU A 53 7.44 1.32 3.71
N ASN A 54 8.75 1.53 3.50
CA ASN A 54 9.71 1.70 4.60
C ASN A 54 9.70 3.11 5.18
N ASP A 55 9.34 4.11 4.38
CA ASP A 55 9.45 5.52 4.75
C ASP A 55 8.17 6.08 5.39
N ILE A 56 6.99 5.56 5.01
CA ILE A 56 5.71 6.03 5.54
C ILE A 56 5.51 5.63 7.01
N PHE A 57 5.10 6.59 7.84
CA PHE A 57 4.74 6.33 9.22
C PHE A 57 3.34 5.70 9.33
N ASP A 58 3.19 4.74 10.25
CA ASP A 58 1.93 4.03 10.46
C ASP A 58 0.78 4.97 10.86
N ASN A 59 1.05 6.06 11.60
CA ASN A 59 0.03 7.04 11.99
C ASN A 59 -0.57 7.76 10.78
N ASP A 60 0.28 8.19 9.84
CA ASP A 60 -0.17 8.92 8.66
C ASP A 60 -0.88 7.99 7.68
N LEU A 61 -0.35 6.79 7.49
CA LEU A 61 -1.01 5.73 6.74
C LEU A 61 -2.40 5.41 7.30
N PHE A 62 -2.53 5.30 8.62
CA PHE A 62 -3.79 5.00 9.29
C PHE A 62 -4.81 6.12 9.08
N ASP A 63 -4.41 7.38 9.20
CA ASP A 63 -5.30 8.52 8.95
C ASP A 63 -5.86 8.52 7.52
N VAL A 64 -5.06 8.12 6.54
CA VAL A 64 -5.50 7.98 5.14
C VAL A 64 -6.44 6.78 4.97
N ILE A 65 -6.06 5.61 5.49
CA ILE A 65 -6.87 4.38 5.40
C ILE A 65 -8.26 4.57 6.02
N MET A 66 -8.33 5.28 7.14
CA MET A 66 -9.58 5.56 7.85
C MET A 66 -10.37 6.75 7.29
N GLY A 67 -9.91 7.36 6.19
CA GLY A 67 -10.56 8.50 5.55
C GLY A 67 -10.56 9.78 6.38
N LYS A 68 -9.66 9.91 7.35
CA LYS A 68 -9.51 11.13 8.18
C LYS A 68 -8.72 12.23 7.48
N LYS A 69 -7.75 11.83 6.67
CA LYS A 69 -6.94 12.70 5.82
C LYS A 69 -6.88 12.14 4.41
N LYS A 70 -6.67 13.02 3.43
CA LYS A 70 -6.49 12.63 2.04
C LYS A 70 -5.02 12.35 1.74
N ALA A 71 -4.75 11.47 0.77
CA ALA A 71 -3.39 11.19 0.31
C ALA A 71 -2.66 12.47 -0.16
N SER A 72 -3.39 13.37 -0.82
CA SER A 72 -2.84 14.64 -1.34
C SER A 72 -2.30 15.58 -0.26
N GLU A 73 -2.72 15.41 0.99
CA GLU A 73 -2.21 16.21 2.12
C GLU A 73 -0.77 15.85 2.49
N PHE A 74 -0.27 14.71 2.02
CA PHE A 74 1.09 14.21 2.27
C PHE A 74 1.99 14.21 1.04
N LYS A 75 1.59 14.87 -0.04
CA LYS A 75 2.31 14.89 -1.33
C LYS A 75 3.77 15.36 -1.23
N ASP A 76 4.08 16.22 -0.25
CA ASP A 76 5.42 16.77 -0.04
C ASP A 76 6.29 15.87 0.85
N GLN A 77 5.71 14.80 1.43
CA GLN A 77 6.37 13.86 2.35
C GLN A 77 6.56 12.49 1.72
N TYR A 78 5.57 12.04 0.94
CA TYR A 78 5.54 10.69 0.40
C TYR A 78 5.22 10.67 -1.09
N ASN A 79 5.44 9.50 -1.69
CA ASN A 79 5.00 9.23 -3.05
C ASN A 79 3.46 9.24 -3.12
N GLU A 80 2.91 10.34 -3.66
CA GLU A 80 1.47 10.59 -3.73
C GLU A 80 0.71 9.48 -4.46
N LYS A 81 1.28 8.93 -5.53
CA LYS A 81 0.65 7.86 -6.32
C LYS A 81 0.29 6.67 -5.43
N PHE A 82 1.25 6.14 -4.68
CA PHE A 82 1.04 4.95 -3.88
C PHE A 82 0.07 5.19 -2.72
N LEU A 83 0.18 6.34 -2.06
CA LEU A 83 -0.73 6.68 -0.99
C LEU A 83 -2.17 6.87 -1.50
N HIS A 84 -2.33 7.43 -2.70
CA HIS A 84 -3.64 7.59 -3.33
C HIS A 84 -4.23 6.26 -3.81
N ASP A 85 -3.41 5.35 -4.35
CA ASP A 85 -3.85 3.99 -4.69
C ASP A 85 -4.33 3.22 -3.45
N ILE A 86 -3.63 3.36 -2.32
CA ILE A 86 -4.03 2.79 -1.03
C ILE A 86 -5.33 3.43 -0.52
N GLU A 87 -5.45 4.76 -0.57
CA GLU A 87 -6.67 5.51 -0.20
C GLU A 87 -7.89 5.00 -0.99
N LYS A 88 -7.75 4.89 -2.31
CA LYS A 88 -8.82 4.41 -3.18
C LYS A 88 -9.17 2.94 -2.90
N PHE A 89 -8.17 2.11 -2.66
CA PHE A 89 -8.40 0.71 -2.29
C PHE A 89 -9.12 0.60 -0.93
N ALA A 90 -8.70 1.37 0.07
CA ALA A 90 -9.36 1.46 1.37
C ALA A 90 -10.83 1.89 1.23
N TYR A 91 -11.08 2.91 0.39
CA TYR A 91 -12.43 3.37 0.07
C TYR A 91 -13.32 2.22 -0.44
N ASN A 92 -12.81 1.46 -1.41
CA ASN A 92 -13.53 0.34 -2.00
C ASN A 92 -13.77 -0.82 -1.03
N VAL A 93 -12.83 -1.07 -0.11
CA VAL A 93 -12.96 -2.18 0.85
C VAL A 93 -13.91 -1.85 2.01
N TYR A 94 -13.89 -0.61 2.51
CA TYR A 94 -14.61 -0.26 3.74
C TYR A 94 -15.88 0.55 3.52
N TYR A 95 -16.00 1.29 2.41
CA TYR A 95 -17.02 2.33 2.26
C TYR A 95 -17.85 2.22 0.98
N ALA A 96 -17.34 1.60 -0.08
CA ALA A 96 -18.15 1.28 -1.25
C ALA A 96 -19.18 0.18 -0.91
N LYS A 97 -20.46 0.55 -0.97
CA LYS A 97 -21.59 -0.40 -0.86
C LYS A 97 -22.05 -0.83 -2.24
#